data_AF-A0A661PK09-F1
#
_entry.id   AF-A0A661PK09-F1
#
_cell.length_a   1.000
_cell.length_b   1.000
_cell.length_c   1.000
_cell.angle_alpha   90.00
_cell.angle_beta   90.00
_cell.angle_gamma   90.00
#
_symmetry.space_group_name_H-M   'P 1'
#
loop_
_entity.id
_entity.type
_entity.pdbx_description
1 polymer ?
#
loop_
_entity_poly.entity_id
_entity_poly.type
_entity_poly.pdbx_seq_one_letter_code
_entity_poly.pdbx_strand_id
1 'polypeptide(L)'
;VGDIRTYLQTDKYIRLKNTDSAPQTLKRILSERADENRTRRERLKSLLHELIVEADGYALGQALILKASSAANIVAEALNYLIENLYTKLSYLQGLTDDPLREIRSTLVTDDVGQGQFSMDGTESNPEAYKEVRQYIDLSTAKNHRVMLNELVEKFTRKPYGWPGWEVVLLIARLVMAGEITLKAEGGAITPKQAIDYLSKSVKWKQVAILKRKTTSAADLNQARKLGQEVFGKIGPDSEDGLYRFLKEQLTGWQQSLGEYRSLASTGKYPGGKEAEAGTSLAHKLIDIADSYEFFTTFIATQEDLLDLSEDLLQLTDFFEKQRPTWDRLQEEFSTFEQNRADLEKESSARKALVRMAEILQAPSPYSMLQETDKLVEAVKLINDRLVAEKKNYVIKAVDKGISQVKEILDKYQANSDLSNQSLKPLQDVRKLVESTTSIPAIAYGVNQLRDAVDASIDLIEQEKGVGDMPLKPIKDISPTSIQKKVYLESDQDIEEFLTDLRVQLQSTLSLGVRIRIK
;
A
#
# COMPACT_ATOMS: atom_id res chain seq x y z
N VAL A 1 65.41 17.80 -57.87
CA VAL A 1 65.34 16.32 -57.95
C VAL A 1 66.71 15.65 -58.01
N GLY A 2 67.65 16.11 -58.85
CA GLY A 2 69.00 15.52 -58.94
C GLY A 2 69.77 15.45 -57.61
N ASP A 3 69.77 16.54 -56.83
CA ASP A 3 70.47 16.56 -55.54
C ASP A 3 69.89 15.63 -54.47
N ILE A 4 68.58 15.38 -54.47
CA ILE A 4 67.94 14.43 -53.54
C ILE A 4 68.37 13.00 -53.88
N ARG A 5 68.41 12.66 -55.18
CA ARG A 5 68.90 11.36 -55.64
C ARG A 5 70.36 11.15 -55.25
N THR A 6 71.21 12.14 -55.48
CA THR A 6 72.63 12.10 -55.08
C THR A 6 72.77 11.95 -53.57
N TYR A 7 71.97 12.67 -52.77
CA TYR A 7 71.97 12.53 -51.31
C TYR A 7 71.71 11.09 -50.87
N LEU A 8 70.65 10.46 -51.41
CA LEU A 8 70.26 9.09 -51.08
C LEU A 8 71.29 8.06 -51.57
N GLN A 9 71.88 8.26 -52.75
CA GLN A 9 72.91 7.38 -53.30
C GLN A 9 74.20 7.43 -52.47
N THR A 10 74.68 8.63 -52.12
CA THR A 10 75.86 8.83 -51.29
C THR A 10 75.65 8.26 -49.89
N ASP A 11 74.50 8.52 -49.28
CA ASP A 11 74.16 8.00 -47.95
C ASP A 11 74.08 6.47 -47.91
N LYS A 12 73.43 5.87 -48.93
CA LYS A 12 73.39 4.40 -49.08
C LYS A 12 74.80 3.82 -49.29
N TYR A 13 75.62 4.46 -50.11
CA TYR A 13 76.99 4.01 -50.38
C TYR A 13 77.87 4.06 -49.13
N ILE A 14 77.81 5.15 -48.35
CA ILE A 14 78.53 5.29 -47.08
C ILE A 14 78.11 4.18 -46.12
N ARG A 15 76.80 3.94 -45.94
CA ARG A 15 76.30 2.88 -45.06
C ARG A 15 76.78 1.48 -45.46
N LEU A 16 76.90 1.21 -46.76
CA LEU A 16 77.31 -0.11 -47.27
C LEU A 16 78.83 -0.34 -47.23
N LYS A 17 79.64 0.71 -47.34
CA LYS A 17 81.10 0.61 -47.49
C LYS A 17 81.90 0.99 -46.24
N ASN A 18 81.24 1.55 -45.22
CA ASN A 18 81.85 1.86 -43.94
C ASN A 18 81.85 0.64 -43.01
N THR A 19 82.72 -0.34 -43.30
CA THR A 19 82.94 -1.53 -42.46
C THR A 19 84.25 -1.41 -41.65
N ASP A 20 84.34 -2.09 -40.51
CA ASP A 20 85.52 -1.99 -39.62
C ASP A 20 86.83 -2.42 -40.29
N SER A 21 86.76 -3.36 -41.24
CA SER A 21 87.87 -3.85 -42.05
C SER A 21 88.30 -2.94 -43.21
N ALA A 22 87.62 -1.80 -43.43
CA ALA A 22 87.95 -0.89 -44.53
C ALA A 22 89.32 -0.20 -44.32
N PRO A 23 90.13 -0.03 -45.38
CA PRO A 23 91.40 0.70 -45.31
C PRO A 23 91.20 2.11 -44.75
N GLN A 24 92.15 2.62 -43.96
CA GLN A 24 92.05 3.95 -43.35
C GLN A 24 91.86 5.08 -44.39
N THR A 25 92.46 4.94 -45.57
CA THR A 25 92.28 5.87 -46.69
C THR A 25 90.83 5.90 -47.19
N LEU A 26 90.17 4.73 -47.28
CA LEU A 26 88.76 4.62 -47.66
C LEU A 26 87.85 5.21 -46.58
N LYS A 27 88.13 4.95 -45.29
CA LYS A 27 87.36 5.54 -44.17
C LYS A 27 87.43 7.07 -44.18
N ARG A 28 88.60 7.65 -44.47
CA ARG A 28 88.76 9.11 -44.62
C ARG A 28 87.89 9.67 -45.76
N ILE A 29 87.94 9.05 -46.94
CA ILE A 29 87.12 9.46 -48.10
C ILE A 29 85.62 9.35 -47.78
N LEU A 30 85.19 8.29 -47.08
CA LEU A 30 83.79 8.13 -46.68
C LEU A 30 83.35 9.20 -45.67
N SER A 31 84.22 9.62 -44.75
CA SER A 31 83.94 10.73 -43.82
C SER A 31 83.79 12.06 -44.56
N GLU A 32 84.71 12.38 -45.47
CA GLU A 32 84.63 13.60 -46.30
C GLU A 32 83.34 13.62 -47.13
N ARG A 33 82.97 12.49 -47.75
CA ARG A 33 81.70 12.36 -48.46
C ARG A 33 80.50 12.44 -47.53
N ALA A 34 80.60 11.98 -46.28
CA ALA A 34 79.52 12.11 -45.29
C ALA A 34 79.30 13.58 -44.91
N ASP A 35 80.37 14.36 -44.74
CA ASP A 35 80.30 15.79 -44.43
C ASP A 35 79.75 16.61 -45.61
N GLU A 36 80.19 16.31 -46.84
CA GLU A 36 79.58 16.87 -48.05
C GLU A 36 78.08 16.52 -48.13
N ASN A 37 77.71 15.29 -47.78
CA ASN A 37 76.32 14.84 -47.82
C ASN A 37 75.46 15.47 -46.71
N ARG A 38 76.04 15.75 -45.55
CA ARG A 38 75.41 16.52 -44.47
C ARG A 38 75.16 17.96 -44.91
N THR A 39 76.14 18.59 -45.54
CA THR A 39 76.00 19.94 -46.11
C THR A 39 74.93 19.97 -47.20
N ARG A 40 74.90 18.95 -48.08
CA ARG A 40 73.84 18.78 -49.09
C ARG A 40 72.46 18.64 -48.44
N ARG A 41 72.34 17.90 -47.33
CA ARG A 41 71.07 17.76 -46.59
C ARG A 41 70.60 19.09 -46.01
N GLU A 42 71.47 19.87 -45.38
CA GLU A 42 71.10 21.18 -44.85
C GLU A 42 70.66 22.13 -45.96
N ARG A 43 71.38 22.17 -47.10
CA ARG A 43 70.95 22.93 -48.28
C ARG A 43 69.58 22.48 -48.80
N LEU A 44 69.32 21.17 -48.87
CA LEU A 44 68.02 20.64 -49.28
C LEU A 44 66.90 21.02 -48.31
N LYS A 45 67.15 21.05 -47.00
CA LYS A 45 66.17 21.52 -46.01
C LYS A 45 65.88 23.01 -46.17
N SER A 46 66.90 23.84 -46.35
CA SER A 46 66.72 25.28 -46.59
C SER A 46 65.90 25.54 -47.85
N LEU A 47 66.21 24.84 -48.94
CA LEU A 47 65.44 24.96 -50.17
C LEU A 47 64.00 24.46 -50.02
N LEU A 48 63.76 23.37 -49.29
CA LEU A 48 62.41 22.91 -49.00
C LEU A 48 61.65 23.93 -48.12
N HIS A 49 62.34 24.56 -47.17
CA HIS A 49 61.76 25.59 -46.32
C HIS A 49 61.31 26.79 -47.16
N GLU A 50 62.18 27.31 -48.02
CA GLU A 50 61.86 28.41 -48.95
C GLU A 50 60.67 28.06 -49.86
N LEU A 51 60.68 26.86 -50.46
CA LEU A 51 59.58 26.40 -51.30
C LEU A 51 58.24 26.32 -50.56
N ILE A 52 58.23 25.92 -49.28
CA ILE A 52 56.99 25.88 -48.48
C ILE A 52 56.54 27.30 -48.13
N VAL A 53 57.49 28.23 -47.91
CA VAL A 53 57.18 29.63 -47.60
C VAL A 53 56.59 30.38 -48.79
N GLU A 54 57.07 30.09 -50.00
CA GLU A 54 56.59 30.71 -51.24
C GLU A 54 55.37 30.00 -51.86
N ALA A 55 54.99 28.82 -51.36
CA ALA A 55 53.90 28.05 -51.94
C ALA A 55 52.53 28.65 -51.64
N ASP A 56 51.66 28.67 -52.66
CA ASP A 56 50.24 28.96 -52.47
C ASP A 56 49.56 27.82 -51.71
N GLY A 57 49.01 28.14 -50.54
CA GLY A 57 48.24 27.19 -49.72
C GLY A 57 46.77 27.18 -50.10
N TYR A 58 46.19 25.99 -50.25
CA TYR A 58 44.75 25.81 -50.48
C TYR A 58 44.15 24.87 -49.46
N ALA A 59 43.00 25.23 -48.88
CA ALA A 59 42.23 24.38 -47.99
C ALA A 59 40.73 24.55 -48.24
N LEU A 60 39.96 23.45 -48.16
CA LEU A 60 38.50 23.44 -48.39
C LEU A 60 38.07 24.12 -49.71
N GLY A 61 38.91 24.05 -50.74
CA GLY A 61 38.64 24.65 -52.06
C GLY A 61 38.89 26.16 -52.14
N GLN A 62 39.50 26.78 -51.12
CA GLN A 62 39.83 28.20 -51.09
C GLN A 62 41.33 28.42 -50.96
N ALA A 63 41.85 29.49 -51.56
CA ALA A 63 43.22 29.95 -51.37
C ALA A 63 43.35 30.59 -49.98
N LEU A 64 44.37 30.21 -49.23
CA LEU A 64 44.65 30.71 -47.88
C LEU A 64 45.61 31.90 -47.94
N ILE A 65 45.35 32.92 -47.12
CA ILE A 65 46.31 34.01 -46.88
C ILE A 65 47.14 33.60 -45.67
N LEU A 66 48.26 32.93 -45.91
CA LEU A 66 49.21 32.47 -44.90
C LEU A 66 50.18 33.60 -44.57
N LYS A 67 50.34 33.94 -43.29
CA LYS A 67 51.17 35.09 -42.84
C LYS A 67 52.45 34.66 -42.14
N ALA A 68 52.57 33.38 -41.79
CA ALA A 68 53.76 32.84 -41.15
C ALA A 68 55.00 32.88 -42.06
N SER A 69 56.18 33.11 -41.47
CA SER A 69 57.47 33.19 -42.18
C SER A 69 58.32 31.92 -42.08
N SER A 70 57.81 30.88 -41.43
CA SER A 70 58.52 29.60 -41.29
C SER A 70 57.65 28.46 -41.82
N ALA A 71 58.26 27.51 -42.53
CA ALA A 71 57.55 26.37 -43.11
C ALA A 71 56.68 25.60 -42.08
N ALA A 72 57.17 25.42 -40.85
CA ALA A 72 56.42 24.74 -39.80
C ALA A 72 55.17 25.54 -39.36
N ASN A 73 55.31 26.86 -39.22
CA ASN A 73 54.20 27.72 -38.81
C ASN A 73 53.18 27.91 -39.94
N ILE A 74 53.62 27.91 -41.20
CA ILE A 74 52.71 27.94 -42.36
C ILE A 74 51.82 26.70 -42.38
N VAL A 75 52.42 25.52 -42.18
CA VAL A 75 51.66 24.27 -42.08
C VAL A 75 50.72 24.31 -40.87
N ALA A 76 51.19 24.82 -39.72
CA ALA A 76 50.35 24.96 -38.53
C ALA A 76 49.16 25.93 -38.76
N GLU A 77 49.37 27.07 -39.42
CA GLU A 77 48.33 28.05 -39.77
C GLU A 77 47.29 27.43 -40.71
N ALA A 78 47.72 26.68 -41.73
CA ALA A 78 46.83 25.96 -42.62
C ALA A 78 46.04 24.85 -41.90
N LEU A 79 46.68 24.11 -40.98
CA LEU A 79 46.01 23.10 -40.16
C LEU A 79 45.02 23.73 -39.17
N ASN A 80 45.37 24.87 -38.55
CA ASN A 80 44.47 25.61 -37.67
C ASN A 80 43.24 26.10 -38.44
N TYR A 81 43.43 26.65 -39.64
CA TYR A 81 42.31 27.01 -40.51
C TYR A 81 41.40 25.80 -40.79
N LEU A 82 41.97 24.64 -41.11
CA LEU A 82 41.19 23.42 -41.30
C LEU A 82 40.44 23.02 -40.03
N ILE A 83 41.07 23.12 -38.86
CA ILE A 83 40.44 22.77 -37.57
C ILE A 83 39.27 23.71 -37.28
N GLU A 84 39.47 25.02 -37.39
CA GLU A 84 38.44 26.04 -37.12
C GLU A 84 37.23 25.88 -38.04
N ASN A 85 37.46 25.56 -39.31
CA ASN A 85 36.38 25.43 -40.30
C ASN A 85 35.71 24.05 -40.33
N LEU A 86 36.43 22.97 -40.00
CA LEU A 86 35.86 21.61 -39.96
C LEU A 86 35.23 21.27 -38.61
N TYR A 87 35.76 21.82 -37.52
CA TYR A 87 35.34 21.52 -36.15
C TYR A 87 34.81 22.78 -35.44
N THR A 88 33.77 23.37 -36.02
CA THR A 88 33.17 24.62 -35.54
C THR A 88 32.63 24.55 -34.10
N LYS A 89 32.45 23.35 -33.53
CA LYS A 89 31.99 23.11 -32.16
C LYS A 89 33.06 22.51 -31.25
N LEU A 90 34.33 22.51 -31.66
CA LEU A 90 35.44 22.03 -30.82
C LEU A 90 35.56 22.85 -29.53
N SER A 91 35.36 24.17 -29.62
CA SER A 91 35.49 25.12 -28.51
C SER A 91 34.43 24.99 -27.41
N TYR A 92 33.42 24.14 -27.58
CA TYR A 92 32.41 23.89 -26.55
C TYR A 92 32.99 23.05 -25.39
N LEU A 93 34.09 22.32 -25.66
CA LEU A 93 34.88 21.62 -24.66
C LEU A 93 36.14 22.46 -24.37
N GLN A 94 36.11 23.21 -23.27
CA GLN A 94 37.15 24.18 -22.90
C GLN A 94 38.13 23.62 -21.88
N GLY A 95 37.64 22.85 -20.90
CA GLY A 95 38.46 22.17 -19.90
C GLY A 95 38.68 20.71 -20.28
N LEU A 96 39.92 20.32 -20.57
CA LEU A 96 40.31 18.92 -20.66
C LEU A 96 40.71 18.40 -19.29
N THR A 97 40.30 17.17 -18.98
CA THR A 97 40.64 16.48 -17.75
C THR A 97 41.95 15.73 -17.94
N ASP A 98 42.89 15.86 -16.99
CA ASP A 98 44.19 15.20 -17.07
C ASP A 98 44.08 13.66 -17.10
N ASP A 99 43.17 13.10 -16.29
CA ASP A 99 42.84 11.67 -16.27
C ASP A 99 41.32 11.47 -16.29
N PRO A 100 40.70 11.45 -17.48
CA PRO A 100 39.26 11.29 -17.62
C PRO A 100 38.75 9.96 -17.04
N LEU A 101 39.56 8.90 -17.05
CA LEU A 101 39.18 7.58 -16.54
C LEU A 101 39.06 7.57 -15.02
N ARG A 102 40.01 8.22 -14.34
CA ARG A 102 39.94 8.42 -12.89
C ARG A 102 38.73 9.27 -12.51
N GLU A 103 38.43 10.31 -13.28
CA GLU A 103 37.32 11.21 -13.01
C GLU A 103 35.94 10.57 -13.26
N ILE A 104 35.82 9.73 -14.29
CA ILE A 104 34.61 8.91 -14.50
C ILE A 104 34.35 8.02 -13.28
N ARG A 105 35.41 7.41 -12.73
CA ARG A 105 35.28 6.55 -11.54
C ARG A 105 34.91 7.36 -10.29
N SER A 106 35.54 8.51 -10.05
CA SER A 106 35.23 9.34 -8.88
C SER A 106 33.77 9.82 -8.93
N THR A 107 33.33 10.31 -10.09
CA THR A 107 31.97 10.81 -10.33
C THR A 107 30.91 9.76 -10.03
N LEU A 108 31.13 8.50 -10.42
CA LEU A 108 30.16 7.41 -10.26
C LEU A 108 30.17 6.73 -8.88
N VAL A 109 31.17 7.04 -8.04
CA VAL A 109 31.32 6.48 -6.68
C VAL A 109 30.71 7.40 -5.62
N THR A 110 30.51 8.69 -5.91
CA THR A 110 29.92 9.65 -4.96
C THR A 110 28.51 9.20 -4.53
N ASP A 111 28.30 8.99 -3.22
CA ASP A 111 27.00 8.57 -2.66
C ASP A 111 25.94 9.71 -2.73
N ASP A 112 24.65 9.37 -2.61
CA ASP A 112 23.45 10.22 -2.80
C ASP A 112 23.51 11.61 -2.14
N VAL A 113 24.24 11.78 -1.04
CA VAL A 113 24.37 13.05 -0.31
C VAL A 113 25.16 14.10 -1.11
N GLY A 114 25.98 13.69 -2.08
CA GLY A 114 26.78 14.57 -2.94
C GLY A 114 26.11 15.00 -4.25
N GLN A 115 24.94 14.45 -4.62
CA GLN A 115 24.26 14.76 -5.89
C GLN A 115 23.85 16.24 -6.01
N GLY A 116 23.49 16.86 -4.88
CA GLY A 116 23.17 18.30 -4.82
C GLY A 116 24.41 19.21 -4.97
N GLN A 117 25.57 18.79 -4.47
CA GLN A 117 26.83 19.55 -4.58
C GLN A 117 27.51 19.36 -5.95
N PHE A 118 27.46 18.16 -6.54
CA PHE A 118 28.00 17.92 -7.89
C PHE A 118 27.27 18.72 -8.99
N SER A 119 25.99 19.05 -8.77
CA SER A 119 25.20 19.90 -9.68
C SER A 119 25.67 21.37 -9.69
N MET A 120 26.40 21.82 -8.67
CA MET A 120 26.99 23.18 -8.65
C MET A 120 28.42 23.23 -9.21
N ASP A 121 29.29 22.25 -8.90
CA ASP A 121 30.72 22.36 -9.28
C ASP A 121 31.07 21.68 -10.64
N GLY A 122 30.34 20.64 -11.06
CA GLY A 122 30.71 19.81 -12.23
C GLY A 122 30.19 20.30 -13.59
N THR A 123 29.14 21.12 -13.58
CA THR A 123 28.54 21.81 -14.74
C THR A 123 29.34 23.02 -15.20
N GLU A 124 30.17 23.60 -14.32
CA GLU A 124 30.94 24.81 -14.62
C GLU A 124 32.11 24.58 -15.60
N SER A 125 32.69 23.38 -15.62
CA SER A 125 33.92 23.15 -16.41
C SER A 125 33.67 23.09 -17.93
N ASN A 126 32.49 22.67 -18.40
CA ASN A 126 32.15 22.53 -19.83
C ASN A 126 30.63 22.66 -20.11
N PRO A 127 30.01 23.82 -19.83
CA PRO A 127 28.55 23.98 -19.89
C PRO A 127 27.96 23.80 -21.30
N GLU A 128 28.64 24.29 -22.34
CA GLU A 128 28.17 24.20 -23.73
C GLU A 128 28.23 22.76 -24.26
N ALA A 129 29.32 22.02 -23.99
CA ALA A 129 29.41 20.61 -24.34
C ALA A 129 28.34 19.76 -23.63
N TYR A 130 28.11 20.04 -22.35
CA TYR A 130 27.06 19.38 -21.57
C TYR A 130 25.67 19.60 -22.17
N LYS A 131 25.32 20.86 -22.47
CA LYS A 131 24.05 21.24 -23.09
C LYS A 131 23.83 20.59 -24.45
N GLU A 132 24.87 20.51 -25.26
CA GLU A 132 24.80 19.91 -26.60
C GLU A 132 24.59 18.38 -26.53
N VAL A 133 25.27 17.67 -25.63
CA VAL A 133 25.06 16.23 -25.41
C VAL A 133 23.62 15.97 -24.95
N ARG A 134 23.14 16.76 -23.99
CA ARG A 134 21.75 16.70 -23.49
C ARG A 134 20.73 16.91 -24.61
N GLN A 135 20.89 17.98 -25.40
CA GLN A 135 20.00 18.30 -26.51
C GLN A 135 19.97 17.19 -27.57
N TYR A 136 21.10 16.55 -27.84
CA TYR A 136 21.15 15.42 -28.76
C TYR A 136 20.35 14.21 -28.24
N ILE A 137 20.47 13.88 -26.96
CA ILE A 137 19.71 12.80 -26.33
C ILE A 137 18.21 13.13 -26.36
N ASP A 138 17.84 14.38 -26.10
CA ASP A 138 16.45 14.86 -26.16
C ASP A 138 15.85 14.70 -27.56
N LEU A 139 16.54 15.20 -28.58
CA LEU A 139 16.10 15.09 -29.98
C LEU A 139 16.02 13.64 -30.45
N SER A 140 16.93 12.79 -30.00
CA SER A 140 16.94 11.36 -30.36
C SER A 140 15.78 10.64 -29.68
N THR A 141 15.52 10.94 -28.41
CA THR A 141 14.38 10.40 -27.65
C THR A 141 13.05 10.83 -28.27
N ALA A 142 12.91 12.10 -28.65
CA ALA A 142 11.70 12.62 -29.32
C ALA A 142 11.42 11.93 -30.67
N LYS A 143 12.47 11.43 -31.34
CA LYS A 143 12.36 10.64 -32.58
C LYS A 143 12.20 9.14 -32.34
N ASN A 144 11.97 8.70 -31.10
CA ASN A 144 11.97 7.29 -30.69
C ASN A 144 13.24 6.53 -31.11
N HIS A 145 14.37 7.24 -31.23
CA HIS A 145 15.64 6.65 -31.60
C HIS A 145 16.40 6.21 -30.34
N ARG A 146 16.69 4.92 -30.23
CA ARG A 146 17.51 4.36 -29.16
C ARG A 146 18.96 4.80 -29.36
N VAL A 147 19.50 5.56 -28.42
CA VAL A 147 20.88 6.06 -28.48
C VAL A 147 21.82 5.07 -27.82
N MET A 148 22.81 4.58 -28.56
CA MET A 148 23.88 3.75 -28.00
C MET A 148 25.08 4.61 -27.59
N LEU A 149 25.77 4.22 -26.52
CA LEU A 149 26.93 4.97 -26.00
C LEU A 149 28.03 5.11 -27.05
N ASN A 150 28.35 4.04 -27.78
CA ASN A 150 29.35 4.08 -28.84
C ASN A 150 28.99 5.05 -29.97
N GLU A 151 27.71 5.12 -30.36
CA GLU A 151 27.23 6.01 -31.41
C GLU A 151 27.30 7.46 -30.97
N LEU A 152 26.96 7.73 -29.71
CA LEU A 152 27.06 9.06 -29.14
C LEU A 152 28.53 9.52 -29.09
N VAL A 153 29.44 8.68 -28.61
CA VAL A 153 30.88 8.98 -28.61
C VAL A 153 31.41 9.18 -30.03
N GLU A 154 31.01 8.33 -30.98
CA GLU A 154 31.40 8.46 -32.39
C GLU A 154 30.88 9.76 -33.03
N LYS A 155 29.68 10.21 -32.66
CA LYS A 155 29.12 11.48 -33.15
C LYS A 155 29.95 12.68 -32.67
N PHE A 156 30.24 12.74 -31.36
CA PHE A 156 30.94 13.87 -30.75
C PHE A 156 32.47 13.84 -30.97
N THR A 157 33.03 12.73 -31.44
CA THR A 157 34.43 12.64 -31.91
C THR A 157 34.58 13.06 -33.38
N ARG A 158 33.49 13.08 -34.17
CA ARG A 158 33.50 13.49 -35.58
C ARG A 158 33.23 14.99 -35.73
N LYS A 159 33.43 15.51 -36.96
CA LYS A 159 33.00 16.86 -37.34
C LYS A 159 31.49 17.04 -37.09
N PRO A 160 31.04 18.17 -36.50
CA PRO A 160 31.77 19.41 -36.25
C PRO A 160 32.42 19.53 -34.85
N TYR A 161 32.48 18.46 -34.04
CA TYR A 161 32.89 18.54 -32.63
C TYR A 161 34.36 18.19 -32.41
N GLY A 162 34.80 16.98 -32.78
CA GLY A 162 36.20 16.56 -32.64
C GLY A 162 36.66 16.33 -31.20
N TRP A 163 35.76 16.09 -30.25
CA TRP A 163 36.11 15.95 -28.84
C TRP A 163 36.79 14.61 -28.54
N PRO A 164 37.70 14.53 -27.55
CA PRO A 164 38.27 13.26 -27.11
C PRO A 164 37.16 12.33 -26.59
N GLY A 165 37.18 11.06 -27.01
CA GLY A 165 36.08 10.14 -26.69
C GLY A 165 35.84 9.93 -25.19
N TRP A 166 36.91 9.97 -24.37
CA TRP A 166 36.79 9.83 -22.91
C TRP A 166 36.15 11.05 -22.23
N GLU A 167 36.31 12.25 -22.79
CA GLU A 167 35.63 13.47 -22.30
C GLU A 167 34.12 13.38 -22.57
N VAL A 168 33.73 12.84 -23.72
CA VAL A 168 32.33 12.56 -24.03
C VAL A 168 31.74 11.58 -23.01
N VAL A 169 32.47 10.52 -22.66
CA VAL A 169 32.02 9.55 -21.65
C VAL A 169 31.92 10.18 -20.25
N LEU A 170 32.83 11.10 -19.90
CA LEU A 170 32.76 11.83 -18.65
C LEU A 170 31.50 12.71 -18.57
N LEU A 171 31.15 13.41 -19.65
CA LEU A 171 29.89 14.17 -19.72
C LEU A 171 28.66 13.27 -19.52
N ILE A 172 28.68 12.06 -20.06
CA ILE A 172 27.61 11.06 -19.87
C ILE A 172 27.56 10.59 -18.42
N ALA A 173 28.70 10.32 -17.79
CA ALA A 173 28.76 9.95 -16.37
C ALA A 173 28.15 11.06 -15.49
N ARG A 174 28.42 12.33 -15.80
CA ARG A 174 27.82 13.49 -15.13
C ARG A 174 26.29 13.56 -15.35
N LEU A 175 25.80 13.30 -16.55
CA LEU A 175 24.35 13.25 -16.84
C LEU A 175 23.65 12.11 -16.08
N VAL A 176 24.31 10.97 -15.87
CA VAL A 176 23.79 9.86 -15.05
C VAL A 176 23.68 10.28 -13.59
N MET A 177 24.72 10.92 -13.04
CA MET A 177 24.74 11.38 -11.65
C MET A 177 23.77 12.54 -11.39
N ALA A 178 23.50 13.37 -12.41
CA ALA A 178 22.44 14.38 -12.37
C ALA A 178 21.02 13.78 -12.45
N GLY A 179 20.90 12.45 -12.62
CA GLY A 179 19.61 11.75 -12.68
C GLY A 179 18.82 11.97 -13.97
N GLU A 180 19.42 12.59 -14.99
CA GLU A 180 18.72 12.96 -16.23
C GLU A 180 18.63 11.81 -17.24
N ILE A 181 19.58 10.88 -17.16
CA ILE A 181 19.65 9.71 -18.03
C ILE A 181 19.89 8.45 -17.21
N THR A 182 19.38 7.33 -17.72
CA THR A 182 19.62 6.00 -17.18
C THR A 182 20.33 5.16 -18.24
N LEU A 183 21.32 4.38 -17.80
CA LEU A 183 22.03 3.45 -18.68
C LEU A 183 21.38 2.07 -18.62
N LYS A 184 21.31 1.38 -19.76
CA LYS A 184 20.75 0.02 -19.86
C LYS A 184 21.72 -0.91 -20.61
N ALA A 185 21.95 -2.11 -20.07
CA ALA A 185 22.70 -3.20 -20.72
C ALA A 185 21.81 -4.45 -20.89
N GLU A 186 22.37 -5.55 -21.41
CA GLU A 186 21.66 -6.82 -21.68
C GLU A 186 20.95 -7.46 -20.46
N GLY A 187 21.18 -6.94 -19.24
CA GLY A 187 20.52 -7.38 -18.00
C GLY A 187 19.52 -6.38 -17.38
N GLY A 188 19.25 -5.23 -18.01
CA GLY A 188 18.38 -4.18 -17.45
C GLY A 188 19.08 -2.86 -17.16
N ALA A 189 18.44 -2.01 -16.35
CA ALA A 189 18.99 -0.72 -15.95
C ALA A 189 20.27 -0.91 -15.11
N ILE A 190 21.27 -0.07 -15.36
CA ILE A 190 22.60 -0.13 -14.73
C ILE A 190 22.66 0.93 -13.64
N THR A 191 23.03 0.53 -12.42
CA THR A 191 23.26 1.49 -11.32
C THR A 191 24.56 2.27 -11.52
N PRO A 192 24.75 3.46 -10.91
CA PRO A 192 25.99 4.22 -11.04
C PRO A 192 27.25 3.41 -10.71
N LYS A 193 27.21 2.58 -9.67
CA LYS A 193 28.32 1.68 -9.30
C LYS A 193 28.62 0.63 -10.37
N GLN A 194 27.58 0.05 -10.98
CA GLN A 194 27.75 -0.90 -12.09
C GLN A 194 28.23 -0.21 -13.37
N ALA A 195 27.84 1.05 -13.59
CA ALA A 195 28.21 1.82 -14.78
C ALA A 195 29.72 2.00 -14.92
N ILE A 196 30.48 1.97 -13.82
CA ILE A 196 31.95 2.06 -13.83
C ILE A 196 32.59 1.03 -14.76
N ASP A 197 32.15 -0.24 -14.71
CA ASP A 197 32.74 -1.31 -15.52
C ASP A 197 32.43 -1.15 -17.02
N TYR A 198 31.26 -0.59 -17.34
CA TYR A 198 30.83 -0.35 -18.73
C TYR A 198 31.45 0.92 -19.31
N LEU A 199 31.45 2.02 -18.56
CA LEU A 199 31.93 3.32 -19.03
C LEU A 199 33.46 3.36 -19.12
N SER A 200 34.19 2.68 -18.21
CA SER A 200 35.67 2.67 -18.22
C SER A 200 36.32 1.75 -19.27
N LYS A 201 35.54 0.99 -20.05
CA LYS A 201 36.03 0.04 -21.05
C LYS A 201 35.39 0.31 -22.42
N SER A 202 36.18 0.82 -23.36
CA SER A 202 35.70 1.18 -24.71
C SER A 202 35.06 0.01 -25.47
N VAL A 203 35.54 -1.22 -25.25
CA VAL A 203 34.98 -2.45 -25.84
C VAL A 203 33.51 -2.67 -25.44
N LYS A 204 33.10 -2.20 -24.26
CA LYS A 204 31.74 -2.38 -23.71
C LYS A 204 30.77 -1.28 -24.13
N TRP A 205 31.22 -0.19 -24.74
CA TRP A 205 30.33 0.92 -25.10
C TRP A 205 29.21 0.52 -26.07
N LYS A 206 29.43 -0.50 -26.92
CA LYS A 206 28.41 -1.05 -27.82
C LYS A 206 27.28 -1.79 -27.09
N GLN A 207 27.46 -2.11 -25.82
CA GLN A 207 26.49 -2.84 -24.99
C GLN A 207 25.61 -1.91 -24.16
N VAL A 208 25.90 -0.60 -24.15
CA VAL A 208 25.22 0.38 -23.30
C VAL A 208 24.28 1.23 -24.12
N ALA A 209 22.99 1.17 -23.80
CA ALA A 209 21.99 2.09 -24.30
C ALA A 209 21.75 3.22 -23.30
N ILE A 210 21.55 4.43 -23.81
CA ILE A 210 21.24 5.63 -23.03
C ILE A 210 19.75 5.88 -23.17
N LEU A 211 19.06 5.96 -22.03
CA LEU A 211 17.64 6.30 -21.95
C LEU A 211 17.50 7.62 -21.22
N LYS A 212 16.75 8.56 -21.77
CA LYS A 212 16.36 9.77 -21.04
C LYS A 212 15.43 9.37 -19.89
N ARG A 213 15.76 9.78 -18.66
CA ARG A 213 14.81 9.67 -17.54
C ARG A 213 13.71 10.69 -17.80
N LYS A 214 12.45 10.26 -17.75
CA LYS A 214 11.34 11.22 -17.70
C LYS A 214 11.45 11.88 -16.32
N THR A 215 11.82 13.15 -16.28
CA THR A 215 11.76 13.94 -15.06
C THR A 215 10.36 14.49 -14.90
N THR A 216 9.88 14.50 -13.66
CA THR A 216 8.58 15.06 -13.33
C THR A 216 8.65 16.57 -13.54
N SER A 217 7.68 17.15 -14.25
CA SER A 217 7.74 18.60 -14.50
C SER A 217 7.57 19.36 -13.19
N ALA A 218 8.12 20.58 -13.10
CA ALA A 218 7.94 21.41 -11.91
C ALA A 218 6.45 21.72 -11.63
N ALA A 219 5.60 21.71 -12.67
CA ALA A 219 4.16 21.85 -12.53
C ALA A 219 3.54 20.61 -11.86
N ASP A 220 3.90 19.41 -12.32
CA ASP A 220 3.39 18.15 -11.77
C ASP A 220 3.87 17.94 -10.33
N LEU A 221 5.12 18.28 -10.01
CA LEU A 221 5.63 18.23 -8.63
C LEU A 221 4.84 19.16 -7.69
N ASN A 222 4.54 20.38 -8.14
CA ASN A 222 3.72 21.31 -7.36
C ASN A 222 2.28 20.81 -7.21
N GLN A 223 1.71 20.20 -8.24
CA GLN A 223 0.36 19.61 -8.18
C GLN A 223 0.32 18.43 -7.21
N ALA A 224 1.27 17.49 -7.31
CA ALA A 224 1.37 16.36 -6.39
C ALA A 224 1.58 16.82 -4.93
N ARG A 225 2.36 17.89 -4.71
CA ARG A 225 2.56 18.45 -3.36
C ARG A 225 1.28 19.04 -2.79
N LYS A 226 0.52 19.81 -3.59
CA LYS A 226 -0.78 20.35 -3.19
C LYS A 226 -1.76 19.24 -2.88
N LEU A 227 -1.86 18.24 -3.76
CA LEU A 227 -2.71 17.08 -3.55
C LEU A 227 -2.32 16.33 -2.27
N GLY A 228 -1.03 16.09 -2.04
CA GLY A 228 -0.56 15.49 -0.79
C GLY A 228 -0.90 16.30 0.46
N GLN A 229 -0.87 17.63 0.37
CA GLN A 229 -1.30 18.49 1.47
C GLN A 229 -2.81 18.40 1.72
N GLU A 230 -3.63 18.36 0.67
CA GLU A 230 -5.08 18.23 0.77
C GLU A 230 -5.47 16.86 1.35
N VAL A 231 -4.84 15.78 0.87
CA VAL A 231 -5.14 14.40 1.23
C VAL A 231 -4.62 14.04 2.62
N PHE A 232 -3.40 14.47 2.98
CA PHE A 232 -2.73 14.06 4.24
C PHE A 232 -2.63 15.18 5.30
N GLY A 233 -3.04 16.41 4.98
CA GLY A 233 -2.95 17.56 5.88
C GLY A 233 -1.52 18.05 6.17
N LYS A 234 -0.51 17.57 5.43
CA LYS A 234 0.92 17.85 5.68
C LYS A 234 1.63 18.27 4.41
N ILE A 235 2.47 19.30 4.52
CA ILE A 235 3.27 19.82 3.40
C ILE A 235 4.50 18.94 3.18
N GLY A 236 4.63 18.39 1.98
CA GLY A 236 5.80 17.60 1.58
C GLY A 236 7.00 18.46 1.16
N PRO A 237 8.22 17.89 1.12
CA PRO A 237 9.44 18.59 0.71
C PRO A 237 9.42 19.15 -0.74
N ASP A 238 10.39 20.03 -1.04
CA ASP A 238 10.53 20.64 -2.37
C ASP A 238 11.24 19.76 -3.40
N SER A 239 12.15 18.89 -2.95
CA SER A 239 12.89 17.98 -3.83
C SER A 239 12.01 16.83 -4.33
N GLU A 240 12.18 16.42 -5.59
CA GLU A 240 11.44 15.30 -6.20
C GLU A 240 11.57 14.02 -5.37
N ASP A 241 12.80 13.61 -5.05
CA ASP A 241 13.06 12.40 -4.25
C ASP A 241 12.55 12.52 -2.81
N GLY A 242 12.60 13.74 -2.24
CA GLY A 242 12.08 14.00 -0.89
C GLY A 242 10.55 13.87 -0.85
N LEU A 243 9.87 14.48 -1.82
CA LEU A 243 8.42 14.41 -1.96
C LEU A 243 7.95 12.97 -2.24
N TYR A 244 8.66 12.25 -3.11
CA TYR A 244 8.36 10.85 -3.43
C TYR A 244 8.41 9.95 -2.18
N ARG A 245 9.49 10.04 -1.39
CA ARG A 245 9.61 9.28 -0.13
C ARG A 245 8.53 9.66 0.88
N PHE A 246 8.27 10.96 1.04
CA PHE A 246 7.26 11.49 1.95
C PHE A 246 5.85 10.96 1.62
N LEU A 247 5.42 11.04 0.35
CA LEU A 247 4.09 10.58 -0.04
C LEU A 247 3.95 9.06 0.11
N LYS A 248 5.00 8.28 -0.20
CA LYS A 248 5.01 6.83 0.05
C LYS A 248 4.89 6.50 1.53
N GLU A 249 5.56 7.24 2.39
CA GLU A 249 5.45 7.06 3.84
C GLU A 249 4.03 7.33 4.34
N GLN A 250 3.37 8.41 3.88
CA GLN A 250 1.98 8.68 4.24
C GLN A 250 1.03 7.58 3.76
N LEU A 251 1.17 7.13 2.49
CA LEU A 251 0.39 6.03 1.93
C LEU A 251 0.60 4.71 2.70
N THR A 252 1.84 4.45 3.16
CA THR A 252 2.15 3.27 3.97
C THR A 252 1.45 3.33 5.33
N GLY A 253 1.43 4.52 5.95
CA GLY A 253 0.66 4.74 7.18
C GLY A 253 -0.83 4.46 6.99
N TRP A 254 -1.43 4.95 5.91
CA TRP A 254 -2.81 4.63 5.54
C TRP A 254 -3.01 3.12 5.33
N GLN A 255 -2.13 2.46 4.60
CA GLN A 255 -2.20 1.01 4.36
C GLN A 255 -2.21 0.21 5.67
N GLN A 256 -1.42 0.63 6.67
CA GLN A 256 -1.41 -0.01 7.98
C GLN A 256 -2.74 0.16 8.71
N SER A 257 -3.23 1.40 8.85
CA SER A 257 -4.50 1.68 9.54
C SER A 257 -5.68 0.97 8.86
N LEU A 258 -5.75 1.04 7.53
CA LEU A 258 -6.79 0.36 6.75
C LEU A 258 -6.69 -1.17 6.87
N GLY A 259 -5.49 -1.73 6.96
CA GLY A 259 -5.27 -3.15 7.21
C GLY A 259 -5.82 -3.61 8.58
N GLU A 260 -5.63 -2.80 9.62
CA GLU A 260 -6.19 -3.06 10.96
C GLU A 260 -7.73 -3.01 10.94
N TYR A 261 -8.31 -1.99 10.32
CA TYR A 261 -9.76 -1.82 10.18
C TYR A 261 -10.39 -2.95 9.37
N ARG A 262 -9.75 -3.34 8.25
CA ARG A 262 -10.16 -4.47 7.42
C ARG A 262 -10.18 -5.78 8.22
N SER A 263 -9.16 -6.04 9.01
CA SER A 263 -9.09 -7.24 9.86
C SER A 263 -10.27 -7.30 10.84
N LEU A 264 -10.59 -6.17 11.50
CA LEU A 264 -11.75 -6.09 12.39
C LEU A 264 -13.07 -6.26 11.64
N ALA A 265 -13.25 -5.59 10.51
CA ALA A 265 -14.46 -5.68 9.68
C ALA A 265 -14.68 -7.09 9.10
N SER A 266 -13.60 -7.84 8.82
CA SER A 266 -13.68 -9.22 8.30
C SER A 266 -14.39 -10.21 9.23
N THR A 267 -14.53 -9.87 10.51
CA THR A 267 -15.32 -10.65 11.47
C THR A 267 -16.83 -10.59 11.22
N GLY A 268 -17.28 -9.68 10.34
CA GLY A 268 -18.69 -9.41 10.07
C GLY A 268 -19.38 -8.58 11.17
N LYS A 269 -18.65 -8.17 12.21
CA LYS A 269 -19.19 -7.40 13.34
C LYS A 269 -19.05 -5.90 13.19
N TYR A 270 -18.19 -5.40 12.32
CA TYR A 270 -17.90 -3.97 12.19
C TYR A 270 -18.15 -3.49 10.75
N PRO A 271 -18.67 -2.26 10.57
CA PRO A 271 -18.85 -1.63 9.26
C PRO A 271 -17.50 -1.22 8.64
N GLY A 272 -17.51 -0.74 7.40
CA GLY A 272 -16.32 -0.15 6.76
C GLY A 272 -15.39 -1.14 6.04
N GLY A 273 -15.78 -2.41 5.91
CA GLY A 273 -14.92 -3.42 5.31
C GLY A 273 -14.63 -3.23 3.82
N LYS A 274 -15.59 -2.66 3.06
CA LYS A 274 -15.43 -2.44 1.62
C LYS A 274 -14.53 -1.24 1.34
N GLU A 275 -14.75 -0.17 2.08
CA GLU A 275 -14.00 1.08 2.07
C GLU A 275 -12.53 0.79 2.46
N ALA A 276 -12.32 0.00 3.53
CA ALA A 276 -10.99 -0.41 3.94
C ALA A 276 -10.26 -1.29 2.90
N GLU A 277 -10.97 -2.20 2.22
CA GLU A 277 -10.41 -3.01 1.14
C GLU A 277 -10.02 -2.16 -0.08
N ALA A 278 -10.93 -1.29 -0.52
CA ALA A 278 -10.72 -0.41 -1.65
C ALA A 278 -9.53 0.54 -1.39
N GLY A 279 -9.49 1.15 -0.20
CA GLY A 279 -8.40 2.02 0.21
C GLY A 279 -7.06 1.30 0.33
N THR A 280 -7.04 0.09 0.90
CA THR A 280 -5.82 -0.74 0.97
C THR A 280 -5.28 -1.04 -0.43
N SER A 281 -6.18 -1.37 -1.36
CA SER A 281 -5.83 -1.68 -2.75
C SER A 281 -5.28 -0.47 -3.50
N LEU A 282 -5.90 0.71 -3.31
CA LEU A 282 -5.42 1.97 -3.89
C LEU A 282 -4.05 2.36 -3.36
N ALA A 283 -3.86 2.32 -2.03
CA ALA A 283 -2.58 2.62 -1.40
C ALA A 283 -1.48 1.68 -1.88
N HIS A 284 -1.76 0.36 -1.93
CA HIS A 284 -0.81 -0.64 -2.42
C HIS A 284 -0.40 -0.40 -3.88
N LYS A 285 -1.37 -0.11 -4.76
CA LYS A 285 -1.13 0.21 -6.17
C LYS A 285 -0.15 1.38 -6.34
N LEU A 286 -0.25 2.41 -5.51
CA LEU A 286 0.63 3.57 -5.56
C LEU A 286 2.00 3.29 -4.92
N ILE A 287 2.04 2.57 -3.80
CA ILE A 287 3.28 2.22 -3.08
C ILE A 287 4.20 1.34 -3.94
N ASP A 288 3.66 0.45 -4.74
CA ASP A 288 4.44 -0.49 -5.57
C ASP A 288 5.17 0.18 -6.75
N ILE A 289 4.81 1.41 -7.10
CA ILE A 289 5.44 2.12 -8.23
C ILE A 289 6.84 2.58 -7.83
N ALA A 290 7.88 1.95 -8.39
CA ALA A 290 9.27 2.24 -8.08
C ALA A 290 9.83 3.50 -8.77
N ASP A 291 9.31 3.86 -9.94
CA ASP A 291 9.74 5.04 -10.69
C ASP A 291 9.03 6.32 -10.18
N SER A 292 9.79 7.39 -9.91
CA SER A 292 9.25 8.63 -9.34
C SER A 292 8.27 9.31 -10.29
N TYR A 293 8.58 9.34 -11.58
CA TYR A 293 7.74 9.98 -12.60
C TYR A 293 6.42 9.23 -12.79
N GLU A 294 6.47 7.90 -12.91
CA GLU A 294 5.25 7.08 -13.00
C GLU A 294 4.41 7.19 -11.73
N PHE A 295 5.04 7.29 -10.56
CA PHE A 295 4.36 7.51 -9.29
C PHE A 295 3.61 8.84 -9.28
N PHE A 296 4.27 9.96 -9.57
CA PHE A 296 3.61 11.27 -9.56
C PHE A 296 2.50 11.36 -10.60
N THR A 297 2.72 10.81 -11.79
CA THR A 297 1.71 10.76 -12.85
C THR A 297 0.47 10.00 -12.38
N THR A 298 0.66 8.83 -11.77
CA THR A 298 -0.43 7.99 -11.28
C THR A 298 -1.12 8.62 -10.07
N PHE A 299 -0.35 9.16 -9.12
CA PHE A 299 -0.85 9.81 -7.91
C PHE A 299 -1.75 11.01 -8.24
N ILE A 300 -1.34 11.85 -9.20
CA ILE A 300 -2.17 12.96 -9.70
C ILE A 300 -3.41 12.45 -10.44
N ALA A 301 -3.26 11.39 -11.25
CA ALA A 301 -4.38 10.81 -11.99
C ALA A 301 -5.45 10.18 -11.07
N THR A 302 -5.06 9.69 -9.89
CA THR A 302 -5.97 9.14 -8.87
C THR A 302 -6.41 10.17 -7.84
N GLN A 303 -6.41 11.47 -8.18
CA GLN A 303 -6.74 12.55 -7.26
C GLN A 303 -8.12 12.39 -6.61
N GLU A 304 -9.17 12.13 -7.40
CA GLU A 304 -10.54 11.98 -6.89
C GLU A 304 -10.63 10.81 -5.92
N ASP A 305 -10.12 9.64 -6.32
CA ASP A 305 -10.09 8.44 -5.48
C ASP A 305 -9.33 8.66 -4.14
N LEU A 306 -8.25 9.45 -4.16
CA LEU A 306 -7.46 9.76 -2.96
C LEU A 306 -8.17 10.73 -2.01
N LEU A 307 -8.93 11.69 -2.55
CA LEU A 307 -9.73 12.61 -1.75
C LEU A 307 -10.90 11.88 -1.09
N ASP A 308 -11.61 11.05 -1.86
CA ASP A 308 -12.69 10.20 -1.33
C ASP A 308 -12.16 9.26 -0.24
N LEU A 309 -11.00 8.62 -0.48
CA LEU A 309 -10.36 7.78 0.52
C LEU A 309 -9.95 8.56 1.78
N SER A 310 -9.54 9.82 1.66
CA SER A 310 -9.21 10.66 2.82
C SER A 310 -10.44 10.87 3.72
N GLU A 311 -11.59 11.16 3.12
CA GLU A 311 -12.85 11.32 3.84
C GLU A 311 -13.31 10.01 4.49
N ASP A 312 -13.25 8.90 3.75
CA ASP A 312 -13.58 7.57 4.28
C ASP A 312 -12.66 7.19 5.45
N LEU A 313 -11.35 7.43 5.32
CA LEU A 313 -10.38 7.09 6.36
C LEU A 313 -10.61 7.92 7.63
N LEU A 314 -10.99 9.19 7.50
CA LEU A 314 -11.38 10.02 8.64
C LEU A 314 -12.57 9.41 9.39
N GLN A 315 -13.62 8.99 8.66
CA GLN A 315 -14.81 8.36 9.25
C GLN A 315 -14.47 7.02 9.91
N LEU A 316 -13.64 6.19 9.26
CA LEU A 316 -13.19 4.92 9.80
C LEU A 316 -12.36 5.12 11.07
N THR A 317 -11.40 6.04 11.06
CA THR A 317 -10.58 6.34 12.23
C THR A 317 -11.43 6.84 13.39
N ASP A 318 -12.33 7.80 13.16
CA ASP A 318 -13.25 8.27 14.21
C ASP A 318 -14.14 7.15 14.75
N PHE A 319 -14.62 6.25 13.89
CA PHE A 319 -15.40 5.10 14.31
C PHE A 319 -14.60 4.15 15.19
N PHE A 320 -13.47 3.64 14.70
CA PHE A 320 -12.69 2.61 15.39
C PHE A 320 -12.02 3.12 16.67
N GLU A 321 -11.64 4.40 16.71
CA GLU A 321 -11.01 4.99 17.90
C GLU A 321 -12.02 5.50 18.94
N LYS A 322 -13.13 6.12 18.51
CA LYS A 322 -14.04 6.83 19.43
C LYS A 322 -15.41 6.17 19.56
N GLN A 323 -16.01 5.70 18.46
CA GLN A 323 -17.41 5.25 18.44
C GLN A 323 -17.58 3.74 18.64
N ARG A 324 -16.49 2.96 18.52
CA ARG A 324 -16.49 1.51 18.69
C ARG A 324 -17.16 1.03 19.98
N PRO A 325 -16.92 1.62 21.18
CA PRO A 325 -17.60 1.19 22.40
C PRO A 325 -19.14 1.35 22.33
N THR A 326 -19.62 2.42 21.70
CA THR A 326 -21.06 2.67 21.49
C THR A 326 -21.65 1.63 20.54
N TRP A 327 -20.92 1.25 19.49
CA TRP A 327 -21.30 0.19 18.56
C TRP A 327 -21.35 -1.19 19.23
N ASP A 328 -20.30 -1.55 19.98
CA ASP A 328 -20.23 -2.82 20.71
C ASP A 328 -21.41 -2.94 21.71
N ARG A 329 -21.70 -1.86 22.43
CA ARG A 329 -22.87 -1.78 23.34
C ARG A 329 -24.19 -1.96 22.59
N LEU A 330 -24.35 -1.31 21.43
CA LEU A 330 -25.55 -1.46 20.60
C LEU A 330 -25.77 -2.92 20.22
N GLN A 331 -24.74 -3.61 19.75
CA GLN A 331 -24.84 -5.03 19.37
C GLN A 331 -25.22 -5.93 20.55
N GLU A 332 -24.58 -5.72 21.71
CA GLU A 332 -24.85 -6.52 22.91
C GLU A 332 -26.28 -6.33 23.43
N GLU A 333 -26.71 -5.09 23.58
CA GLU A 333 -28.05 -4.75 24.06
C GLU A 333 -29.12 -5.19 23.03
N PHE A 334 -28.88 -4.98 21.73
CA PHE A 334 -29.79 -5.43 20.68
C PHE A 334 -29.96 -6.96 20.67
N SER A 335 -28.87 -7.72 20.87
CA SER A 335 -28.93 -9.19 21.00
C SER A 335 -29.76 -9.63 22.23
N THR A 336 -29.67 -8.88 23.33
CA THR A 336 -30.49 -9.13 24.52
C THR A 336 -31.97 -8.80 24.25
N PHE A 337 -32.25 -7.71 23.55
CA PHE A 337 -33.63 -7.34 23.19
C PHE A 337 -34.26 -8.32 22.19
N GLU A 338 -33.49 -8.91 21.27
CA GLU A 338 -33.99 -9.93 20.34
C GLU A 338 -34.56 -11.17 21.06
N GLN A 339 -34.03 -11.53 22.25
CA GLN A 339 -34.58 -12.63 23.06
C GLN A 339 -36.01 -12.35 23.55
N ASN A 340 -36.37 -11.07 23.68
CA ASN A 340 -37.65 -10.58 24.21
C ASN A 340 -38.50 -9.88 23.15
N ARG A 341 -38.12 -10.01 21.87
CA ARG A 341 -38.70 -9.28 20.75
C ARG A 341 -40.21 -9.40 20.66
N ALA A 342 -40.76 -10.59 20.83
CA ALA A 342 -42.21 -10.83 20.72
C ALA A 342 -43.04 -10.02 21.71
N ASP A 343 -42.50 -9.71 22.90
CA ASP A 343 -43.17 -8.88 23.90
C ASP A 343 -42.85 -7.40 23.69
N LEU A 344 -41.60 -7.06 23.33
CA LEU A 344 -41.19 -5.70 23.02
C LEU A 344 -41.94 -5.12 21.81
N GLU A 345 -42.24 -5.92 20.80
CA GLU A 345 -42.98 -5.48 19.61
C GLU A 345 -44.44 -5.12 19.93
N LYS A 346 -45.01 -5.56 21.06
CA LYS A 346 -46.36 -5.15 21.48
C LYS A 346 -46.38 -3.68 21.92
N GLU A 347 -45.26 -3.17 22.43
CA GLU A 347 -45.09 -1.78 22.85
C GLU A 347 -44.67 -0.91 21.66
N SER A 348 -45.50 0.08 21.31
CA SER A 348 -45.27 0.87 20.08
C SER A 348 -43.95 1.65 20.08
N SER A 349 -43.50 2.15 21.23
CA SER A 349 -42.25 2.89 21.36
C SER A 349 -41.03 1.97 21.23
N ALA A 350 -41.04 0.82 21.91
CA ALA A 350 -39.99 -0.20 21.80
C ALA A 350 -39.87 -0.73 20.37
N ARG A 351 -41.00 -1.02 19.71
CA ARG A 351 -41.01 -1.46 18.30
C ARG A 351 -40.31 -0.47 17.37
N LYS A 352 -40.63 0.82 17.48
CA LYS A 352 -40.00 1.87 16.65
C LYS A 352 -38.50 1.96 16.91
N ALA A 353 -38.10 1.90 18.18
CA ALA A 353 -36.69 1.95 18.55
C ALA A 353 -35.91 0.70 18.06
N LEU A 354 -36.48 -0.49 18.18
CA LEU A 354 -35.88 -1.74 17.66
C LEU A 354 -35.67 -1.70 16.15
N VAL A 355 -36.67 -1.22 15.39
CA VAL A 355 -36.52 -1.05 13.93
C VAL A 355 -35.38 -0.10 13.63
N ARG A 356 -35.31 1.05 14.31
CA ARG A 356 -34.23 2.03 14.10
C ARG A 356 -32.85 1.47 14.47
N MET A 357 -32.75 0.69 15.55
CA MET A 357 -31.50 0.02 15.93
C MET A 357 -31.06 -1.01 14.89
N ALA A 358 -32.00 -1.78 14.33
CA ALA A 358 -31.72 -2.72 13.24
C ALA A 358 -31.25 -2.01 11.97
N GLU A 359 -31.85 -0.87 11.61
CA GLU A 359 -31.41 -0.02 10.49
C GLU A 359 -29.97 0.45 10.69
N ILE A 360 -29.61 0.92 11.89
CA ILE A 360 -28.24 1.35 12.22
C ILE A 360 -27.24 0.19 12.06
N LEU A 361 -27.60 -1.01 12.57
CA LEU A 361 -26.72 -2.18 12.49
C LEU A 361 -26.53 -2.73 11.08
N GLN A 362 -27.47 -2.47 10.16
CA GLN A 362 -27.42 -2.92 8.77
C GLN A 362 -26.89 -1.86 7.79
N ALA A 363 -26.78 -0.61 8.22
CA ALA A 363 -26.30 0.48 7.37
C ALA A 363 -24.83 0.25 6.98
N PRO A 364 -24.46 0.43 5.68
CA PRO A 364 -23.07 0.34 5.25
C PRO A 364 -22.15 1.36 5.94
N SER A 365 -22.66 2.57 6.18
CA SER A 365 -21.93 3.70 6.78
C SER A 365 -22.73 4.29 7.95
N PRO A 366 -22.75 3.64 9.13
CA PRO A 366 -23.62 4.01 10.24
C PRO A 366 -23.11 5.21 11.08
N TYR A 367 -21.95 5.78 10.74
CA TYR A 367 -21.15 6.66 11.60
C TYR A 367 -21.89 7.87 12.19
N SER A 368 -22.73 8.53 11.39
CA SER A 368 -23.54 9.67 11.84
C SER A 368 -24.73 9.26 12.70
N MET A 369 -25.25 8.05 12.50
CA MET A 369 -26.42 7.52 13.19
C MET A 369 -26.10 7.07 14.62
N LEU A 370 -24.82 6.84 14.96
CA LEU A 370 -24.40 6.35 16.27
C LEU A 370 -24.68 7.32 17.42
N GLN A 371 -24.93 8.59 17.12
CA GLN A 371 -25.36 9.58 18.10
C GLN A 371 -26.78 9.30 18.64
N GLU A 372 -27.61 8.59 17.87
CA GLU A 372 -28.97 8.20 18.28
C GLU A 372 -28.96 6.96 19.20
N THR A 373 -27.91 6.15 19.14
CA THR A 373 -27.80 4.82 19.74
C THR A 373 -28.13 4.80 21.23
N ASP A 374 -27.50 5.64 22.04
CA ASP A 374 -27.68 5.59 23.50
C ASP A 374 -29.14 5.85 23.90
N LYS A 375 -29.80 6.80 23.23
CA LYS A 375 -31.22 7.11 23.48
C LYS A 375 -32.13 5.95 23.09
N LEU A 376 -31.84 5.29 21.97
CA LEU A 376 -32.60 4.13 21.49
C LEU A 376 -32.46 2.93 22.43
N VAL A 377 -31.20 2.62 22.82
CA VAL A 377 -30.88 1.55 23.77
C VAL A 377 -31.59 1.79 25.10
N GLU A 378 -31.50 2.99 25.66
CA GLU A 378 -32.12 3.32 26.95
C GLU A 378 -33.66 3.21 26.90
N ALA A 379 -34.28 3.67 25.81
CA ALA A 379 -35.73 3.57 25.62
C ALA A 379 -36.23 2.13 25.57
N VAL A 380 -35.54 1.24 24.85
CA VAL A 380 -35.90 -0.18 24.79
C VAL A 380 -35.58 -0.88 26.12
N LYS A 381 -34.44 -0.57 26.73
CA LYS A 381 -34.01 -1.15 28.01
C LYS A 381 -35.02 -0.92 29.12
N LEU A 382 -35.52 0.30 29.27
CA LEU A 382 -36.53 0.64 30.28
C LEU A 382 -37.80 -0.21 30.13
N ILE A 383 -38.25 -0.41 28.88
CA ILE A 383 -39.45 -1.20 28.58
C ILE A 383 -39.17 -2.69 28.81
N ASN A 384 -38.02 -3.18 28.35
CA ASN A 384 -37.58 -4.55 28.54
C ASN A 384 -37.50 -4.92 30.03
N ASP A 385 -36.82 -4.10 30.83
CA ASP A 385 -36.62 -4.35 32.26
C ASP A 385 -37.97 -4.33 33.00
N ARG A 386 -38.89 -3.44 32.63
CA ARG A 386 -40.27 -3.45 33.15
C ARG A 386 -40.98 -4.75 32.82
N LEU A 387 -40.98 -5.18 31.56
CA LEU A 387 -41.68 -6.39 31.12
C LEU A 387 -41.09 -7.65 31.78
N VAL A 388 -39.77 -7.74 31.87
CA VAL A 388 -39.05 -8.82 32.56
C VAL A 388 -39.43 -8.83 34.04
N ALA A 389 -39.42 -7.69 34.72
CA ALA A 389 -39.79 -7.59 36.13
C ALA A 389 -41.26 -7.98 36.39
N GLU A 390 -42.19 -7.50 35.55
CA GLU A 390 -43.62 -7.87 35.63
C GLU A 390 -43.81 -9.39 35.48
N LYS A 391 -43.15 -10.01 34.50
CA LYS A 391 -43.21 -11.46 34.28
C LYS A 391 -42.55 -12.25 35.40
N LYS A 392 -41.35 -11.87 35.85
CA LYS A 392 -40.68 -12.50 37.00
C LYS A 392 -41.56 -12.46 38.23
N ASN A 393 -42.12 -11.31 38.57
CA ASN A 393 -42.98 -11.15 39.74
C ASN A 393 -44.25 -12.02 39.65
N TYR A 394 -44.84 -12.16 38.46
CA TYR A 394 -45.96 -13.07 38.24
C TYR A 394 -45.57 -14.53 38.51
N VAL A 395 -44.45 -14.98 37.94
CA VAL A 395 -44.00 -16.36 38.10
C VAL A 395 -43.54 -16.65 39.52
N ILE A 396 -42.78 -15.75 40.16
CA ILE A 396 -42.32 -15.91 41.55
C ILE A 396 -43.52 -16.03 42.50
N LYS A 397 -44.56 -15.21 42.34
CA LYS A 397 -45.80 -15.35 43.13
C LYS A 397 -46.47 -16.71 42.92
N ALA A 398 -46.47 -17.23 41.69
CA ALA A 398 -46.96 -18.57 41.41
C ALA A 398 -46.10 -19.65 42.08
N VAL A 399 -44.76 -19.50 42.05
CA VAL A 399 -43.82 -20.40 42.71
C VAL A 399 -44.05 -20.41 44.22
N ASP A 400 -44.18 -19.24 44.85
CA ASP A 400 -44.43 -19.13 46.29
C ASP A 400 -45.75 -19.81 46.67
N LYS A 401 -46.80 -19.64 45.85
CA LYS A 401 -48.07 -20.35 46.02
C LYS A 401 -47.89 -21.87 45.90
N GLY A 402 -47.16 -22.35 44.89
CA GLY A 402 -46.87 -23.78 44.72
C GLY A 402 -46.07 -24.36 45.89
N ILE A 403 -45.07 -23.63 46.39
CA ILE A 403 -44.28 -24.02 47.57
C ILE A 403 -45.18 -24.11 48.80
N SER A 404 -46.05 -23.13 49.03
CA SER A 404 -47.01 -23.18 50.15
C SER A 404 -47.95 -24.38 50.05
N GLN A 405 -48.49 -24.67 48.86
CA GLN A 405 -49.35 -25.83 48.63
C GLN A 405 -48.64 -27.15 48.94
N VAL A 406 -47.41 -27.33 48.45
CA VAL A 406 -46.61 -28.53 48.74
C VAL A 406 -46.28 -28.64 50.24
N LYS A 407 -45.95 -27.52 50.90
CA LYS A 407 -45.71 -27.48 52.35
C LYS A 407 -46.93 -27.88 53.18
N GLU A 408 -48.11 -27.36 52.87
CA GLU A 408 -49.35 -27.73 53.56
C GLU A 408 -49.62 -29.24 53.47
N ILE A 409 -49.32 -29.85 52.31
CA ILE A 409 -49.45 -31.30 52.11
C ILE A 409 -48.39 -32.05 52.93
N LEU A 410 -47.13 -31.62 52.89
CA LEU A 410 -46.04 -32.20 53.70
C LEU A 410 -46.36 -32.18 55.20
N ASP A 411 -46.90 -31.07 55.70
CA ASP A 411 -47.29 -30.90 57.11
C ASP A 411 -48.45 -31.83 57.46
N LYS A 412 -49.47 -31.92 56.59
CA LYS A 412 -50.61 -32.83 56.76
C LYS A 412 -50.19 -34.30 56.89
N TYR A 413 -49.18 -34.72 56.14
CA TYR A 413 -48.66 -36.10 56.17
C TYR A 413 -47.49 -36.30 57.15
N GLN A 414 -47.12 -35.28 57.93
CA GLN A 414 -45.98 -35.29 58.85
C GLN A 414 -44.72 -35.87 58.17
N ALA A 415 -44.35 -35.28 57.03
CA ALA A 415 -43.20 -35.72 56.25
C ALA A 415 -41.88 -35.51 57.02
N ASN A 416 -40.91 -36.40 56.81
CA ASN A 416 -39.56 -36.23 57.35
C ASN A 416 -38.77 -35.18 56.55
N SER A 417 -37.58 -34.82 57.05
CA SER A 417 -36.72 -33.83 56.40
C SER A 417 -36.32 -34.21 54.97
N ASP A 418 -36.12 -35.50 54.71
CA ASP A 418 -35.64 -35.98 53.41
C ASP A 418 -36.72 -35.85 52.33
N LEU A 419 -37.96 -36.29 52.62
CA LEU A 419 -39.10 -36.16 51.72
C LEU A 419 -39.47 -34.69 51.49
N SER A 420 -39.39 -33.84 52.54
CA SER A 420 -39.62 -32.40 52.43
C SER A 420 -38.61 -31.74 51.49
N ASN A 421 -37.32 -32.06 51.66
CA ASN A 421 -36.26 -31.53 50.80
C ASN A 421 -36.41 -32.00 49.35
N GLN A 422 -36.69 -33.29 49.12
CA GLN A 422 -36.89 -33.83 47.78
C GLN A 422 -38.10 -33.20 47.07
N SER A 423 -39.20 -32.99 47.80
CA SER A 423 -40.44 -32.42 47.25
C SER A 423 -40.34 -30.92 46.97
N LEU A 424 -39.58 -30.16 47.77
CA LEU A 424 -39.46 -28.70 47.60
C LEU A 424 -38.33 -28.30 46.65
N LYS A 425 -37.32 -29.15 46.47
CA LYS A 425 -36.14 -28.87 45.65
C LYS A 425 -36.48 -28.47 44.20
N PRO A 426 -37.33 -29.18 43.45
CA PRO A 426 -37.69 -28.79 42.08
C PRO A 426 -38.31 -27.39 42.00
N LEU A 427 -39.19 -27.03 42.95
CA LEU A 427 -39.83 -25.71 42.98
C LEU A 427 -38.82 -24.60 43.29
N GLN A 428 -37.86 -24.87 44.19
CA GLN A 428 -36.76 -23.94 44.47
C GLN A 428 -35.82 -23.77 43.28
N ASP A 429 -35.57 -24.83 42.51
CA ASP A 429 -34.74 -24.76 41.31
C ASP A 429 -35.42 -23.95 40.20
N VAL A 430 -36.74 -24.07 40.03
CA VAL A 430 -37.53 -23.19 39.15
C VAL A 430 -37.44 -21.73 39.61
N ARG A 431 -37.52 -21.46 40.92
CA ARG A 431 -37.33 -20.11 41.46
C ARG A 431 -35.99 -19.52 41.06
N LYS A 432 -34.90 -20.27 41.26
CA LYS A 432 -33.53 -19.84 40.92
C LYS A 432 -33.38 -19.59 39.42
N LEU A 433 -33.99 -20.43 38.58
CA LEU A 433 -33.99 -20.24 37.13
C LEU A 433 -34.67 -18.91 36.75
N VAL A 434 -35.86 -18.65 37.28
CA VAL A 434 -36.62 -17.42 37.00
C VAL A 434 -35.92 -16.17 37.52
N GLU A 435 -35.29 -16.25 38.70
CA GLU A 435 -34.54 -15.12 39.28
C GLU A 435 -33.31 -14.77 38.43
N SER A 436 -32.60 -15.76 37.88
CA SER A 436 -31.35 -15.58 37.14
C SER A 436 -31.52 -15.19 35.65
N THR A 437 -32.61 -15.57 35.00
CA THR A 437 -32.80 -15.31 33.56
C THR A 437 -33.38 -13.92 33.28
N THR A 438 -33.09 -13.32 32.13
CA THR A 438 -33.72 -12.07 31.65
C THR A 438 -34.57 -12.29 30.39
N SER A 439 -34.63 -13.52 29.88
CA SER A 439 -35.46 -13.89 28.73
C SER A 439 -36.89 -14.13 29.16
N ILE A 440 -37.84 -13.35 28.63
CA ILE A 440 -39.28 -13.52 28.86
C ILE A 440 -39.77 -14.91 28.42
N PRO A 441 -39.37 -15.44 27.25
CA PRO A 441 -39.65 -16.84 26.91
C PRO A 441 -39.15 -17.84 27.95
N ALA A 442 -37.94 -17.68 28.47
CA ALA A 442 -37.41 -18.57 29.52
C ALA A 442 -38.20 -18.46 30.83
N ILE A 443 -38.61 -17.24 31.21
CA ILE A 443 -39.48 -17.01 32.38
C ILE A 443 -40.85 -17.69 32.18
N ALA A 444 -41.42 -17.57 30.98
CA ALA A 444 -42.70 -18.20 30.63
C ALA A 444 -42.61 -19.73 30.68
N TYR A 445 -41.50 -20.31 30.20
CA TYR A 445 -41.24 -21.74 30.31
C TYR A 445 -41.14 -22.19 31.78
N GLY A 446 -40.59 -21.34 32.67
CA GLY A 446 -40.57 -21.57 34.11
C GLY A 446 -41.96 -21.78 34.73
N VAL A 447 -43.02 -21.20 34.18
CA VAL A 447 -44.40 -21.45 34.63
C VAL A 447 -44.83 -22.89 34.37
N ASN A 448 -44.50 -23.43 33.20
CA ASN A 448 -44.81 -24.81 32.86
C ASN A 448 -44.02 -25.77 33.74
N GLN A 449 -42.72 -25.51 33.92
CA GLN A 449 -41.87 -26.30 34.81
C GLN A 449 -42.37 -26.25 36.26
N LEU A 450 -42.85 -25.09 36.72
CA LEU A 450 -43.46 -24.97 38.05
C LEU A 450 -44.69 -25.89 38.18
N ARG A 451 -45.59 -25.89 37.18
CA ARG A 451 -46.80 -26.72 37.22
C ARG A 451 -46.43 -28.20 37.33
N ASP A 452 -45.51 -28.65 36.49
CA ASP A 452 -45.07 -30.04 36.47
C ASP A 452 -44.32 -30.41 37.77
N ALA A 453 -43.53 -29.47 38.32
CA ALA A 453 -42.85 -29.65 39.60
C ALA A 453 -43.84 -29.77 40.78
N VAL A 454 -44.87 -28.92 40.83
CA VAL A 454 -45.92 -29.02 41.87
C VAL A 454 -46.62 -30.38 41.78
N ASP A 455 -47.03 -30.79 40.57
CA ASP A 455 -47.69 -32.07 40.34
C ASP A 455 -46.82 -33.25 40.79
N ALA A 456 -45.55 -33.29 40.35
CA ALA A 456 -44.61 -34.35 40.69
C ALA A 456 -44.31 -34.41 42.19
N SER A 457 -44.19 -33.25 42.85
CA SER A 457 -43.97 -33.18 44.30
C SER A 457 -45.16 -33.69 45.08
N ILE A 458 -46.39 -33.37 44.66
CA ILE A 458 -47.61 -33.91 45.29
C ILE A 458 -47.66 -35.43 45.10
N ASP A 459 -47.40 -35.93 43.89
CA ASP A 459 -47.40 -37.36 43.59
C ASP A 459 -46.34 -38.13 44.41
N LEU A 460 -45.15 -37.55 44.59
CA LEU A 460 -44.07 -38.12 45.41
C LEU A 460 -44.49 -38.25 46.88
N ILE A 461 -45.05 -37.18 47.46
CA ILE A 461 -45.50 -37.18 48.87
C ILE A 461 -46.58 -38.25 49.07
N GLU A 462 -47.52 -38.33 48.12
CA GLU A 462 -48.59 -39.31 48.16
C GLU A 462 -48.09 -40.75 48.01
N GLN A 463 -47.12 -41.02 47.14
CA GLN A 463 -46.53 -42.37 47.00
C GLN A 463 -45.83 -42.82 48.29
N GLU A 464 -44.99 -41.98 48.90
CA GLU A 464 -44.23 -42.34 50.10
C GLU A 464 -45.12 -42.50 51.34
N LYS A 465 -46.18 -41.70 51.47
CA LYS A 465 -47.07 -41.72 52.65
C LYS A 465 -48.35 -42.53 52.46
N GLY A 466 -48.76 -42.83 51.23
CA GLY A 466 -49.91 -43.67 50.91
C GLY A 466 -49.68 -45.17 51.07
N VAL A 467 -48.42 -45.59 51.25
CA VAL A 467 -48.06 -47.00 51.52
C VAL A 467 -48.21 -47.35 53.01
N GLY A 468 -48.43 -46.36 53.89
CA GLY A 468 -48.70 -46.55 55.33
C GLY A 468 -50.04 -45.97 55.77
N ASP A 469 -50.99 -46.85 56.13
CA ASP A 469 -52.24 -46.60 56.86
C ASP A 469 -53.46 -45.92 56.20
N MET A 470 -53.44 -45.48 54.94
CA MET A 470 -54.67 -45.10 54.21
C MET A 470 -54.61 -45.44 52.71
N PRO A 471 -55.56 -46.22 52.15
CA PRO A 471 -55.60 -46.46 50.72
C PRO A 471 -55.91 -45.16 49.97
N LEU A 472 -54.96 -44.68 49.17
CA LEU A 472 -55.15 -43.51 48.31
C LEU A 472 -56.09 -43.84 47.16
N LYS A 473 -57.16 -43.05 47.00
CA LYS A 473 -58.03 -43.12 45.82
C LYS A 473 -57.24 -42.72 44.55
N PRO A 474 -57.40 -43.43 43.41
CA PRO A 474 -56.71 -43.09 42.17
C PRO A 474 -57.05 -41.66 41.73
N ILE A 475 -56.11 -40.96 41.10
CA ILE A 475 -56.33 -39.59 40.61
C ILE A 475 -56.78 -39.65 39.15
N LYS A 476 -57.78 -38.84 38.79
CA LYS A 476 -58.19 -38.61 37.39
C LYS A 476 -58.14 -37.12 37.07
N ASP A 477 -57.36 -36.78 36.06
CA ASP A 477 -57.23 -35.41 35.57
C ASP A 477 -58.44 -35.03 34.71
N ILE A 478 -58.99 -33.84 34.94
CA ILE A 478 -60.05 -33.24 34.12
C ILE A 478 -59.62 -31.85 33.71
N SER A 479 -59.64 -31.55 32.42
CA SER A 479 -59.36 -30.22 31.92
C SER A 479 -60.66 -29.53 31.50
N PRO A 480 -61.03 -28.37 32.06
CA PRO A 480 -62.27 -27.68 31.70
C PRO A 480 -62.34 -27.32 30.20
N THR A 481 -61.20 -27.12 29.54
CA THR A 481 -61.11 -26.79 28.11
C THR A 481 -61.50 -27.96 27.21
N SER A 482 -61.40 -29.22 27.65
CA SER A 482 -61.87 -30.37 26.86
C SER A 482 -63.38 -30.55 26.91
N ILE A 483 -64.05 -29.84 27.81
CA ILE A 483 -65.51 -29.85 28.04
C ILE A 483 -66.17 -28.67 27.32
N GLN A 484 -65.39 -27.62 27.07
CA GLN A 484 -65.86 -26.41 26.41
C GLN A 484 -66.20 -26.67 24.94
N LYS A 485 -67.48 -26.51 24.59
CA LYS A 485 -68.01 -26.72 23.23
C LYS A 485 -67.95 -25.46 22.35
N LYS A 486 -67.98 -24.27 22.95
CA LYS A 486 -68.00 -22.97 22.26
C LYS A 486 -66.69 -22.21 22.46
N VAL A 487 -66.20 -21.57 21.41
CA VAL A 487 -64.95 -20.76 21.44
C VAL A 487 -65.11 -19.52 22.33
N TYR A 488 -66.30 -18.90 22.33
CA TYR A 488 -66.65 -17.76 23.16
C TYR A 488 -67.94 -18.05 23.95
N LEU A 489 -68.04 -17.52 25.17
CA LEU A 489 -69.27 -17.53 25.99
C LEU A 489 -69.79 -16.08 26.00
N GLU A 490 -70.92 -15.84 25.33
CA GLU A 490 -71.43 -14.47 25.09
C GLU A 490 -72.75 -14.19 25.82
N SER A 491 -73.34 -15.20 26.45
CA SER A 491 -74.59 -15.10 27.20
C SER A 491 -74.53 -15.87 28.52
N ASP A 492 -75.38 -15.49 29.49
CA ASP A 492 -75.53 -16.23 30.76
C ASP A 492 -75.93 -17.69 30.52
N GLN A 493 -76.66 -17.96 29.42
CA GLN A 493 -77.03 -19.31 29.02
C GLN A 493 -75.82 -20.15 28.60
N ASP A 494 -74.82 -19.56 27.93
CA ASP A 494 -73.58 -20.26 27.56
C ASP A 494 -72.76 -20.63 28.79
N ILE A 495 -72.75 -19.76 29.81
CA ILE A 495 -72.08 -20.00 31.09
C ILE A 495 -72.75 -21.16 31.82
N GLU A 496 -74.08 -21.15 31.94
CA GLU A 496 -74.83 -22.22 32.60
C GLU A 496 -74.70 -23.56 31.87
N GLU A 497 -74.68 -23.56 30.55
CA GLU A 497 -74.46 -24.78 29.75
C GLU A 497 -73.07 -25.37 30.02
N PHE A 498 -72.02 -24.53 30.00
CA PHE A 498 -70.66 -24.96 30.32
C PHE A 498 -70.52 -25.48 31.77
N LEU A 499 -71.08 -24.76 32.75
CA LEU A 499 -71.04 -25.18 34.15
C LEU A 499 -71.83 -26.46 34.39
N THR A 500 -72.92 -26.67 33.67
CA THR A 500 -73.71 -27.90 33.73
C THR A 500 -72.92 -29.08 33.18
N ASP A 501 -72.31 -28.94 32.00
CA ASP A 501 -71.46 -29.99 31.42
C ASP A 501 -70.26 -30.32 32.32
N LEU A 502 -69.58 -29.30 32.85
CA LEU A 502 -68.46 -29.47 33.79
C LEU A 502 -68.92 -30.19 35.06
N ARG A 503 -70.07 -29.79 35.64
CA ARG A 503 -70.64 -30.42 36.83
C ARG A 503 -70.94 -31.89 36.59
N VAL A 504 -71.56 -32.23 35.46
CA VAL A 504 -71.89 -33.62 35.09
C VAL A 504 -70.61 -34.46 35.02
N GLN A 505 -69.56 -33.96 34.37
CA GLN A 505 -68.30 -34.69 34.24
C GLN A 505 -67.54 -34.84 35.57
N LEU A 506 -67.58 -33.82 36.43
CA LEU A 506 -67.01 -33.89 37.78
C LEU A 506 -67.75 -34.93 38.64
N GLN A 507 -69.09 -34.92 38.62
CA GLN A 507 -69.90 -35.86 39.38
C GLN A 507 -69.74 -37.30 38.89
N SER A 508 -69.76 -37.52 37.57
CA SER A 508 -69.55 -38.86 36.99
C SER A 508 -68.16 -39.41 37.31
N THR A 509 -67.17 -38.53 37.42
CA THR A 509 -65.82 -38.94 37.78
C THR A 509 -65.71 -39.24 39.27
N LEU A 510 -66.31 -38.43 40.15
CA LEU A 510 -66.36 -38.71 41.59
C LEU A 510 -67.05 -40.05 41.92
N SER A 511 -68.09 -40.44 41.17
CA SER A 511 -68.78 -41.73 41.37
C SER A 511 -67.90 -42.96 41.10
N LEU A 512 -66.76 -42.81 40.41
CA LEU A 512 -65.78 -43.89 40.19
C LEU A 512 -64.86 -44.11 41.40
N GLY A 513 -65.05 -43.37 42.51
CA GLY A 513 -64.23 -43.50 43.70
C GLY A 513 -62.83 -42.91 43.56
N VAL A 514 -62.59 -42.04 42.57
CA VAL A 514 -61.32 -41.36 42.31
C VAL A 514 -61.26 -39.97 42.94
N ARG A 515 -60.05 -39.42 43.10
CA ARG A 515 -59.81 -38.00 43.36
C ARG A 515 -59.67 -37.25 42.04
N ILE A 516 -60.22 -36.04 41.96
CA ILE A 516 -60.17 -35.24 40.74
C ILE A 516 -59.09 -34.17 40.90
N ARG A 517 -58.20 -34.08 39.91
CA ARG A 517 -57.28 -32.94 39.73
C ARG A 517 -57.72 -32.16 38.50
N ILE A 518 -57.96 -30.86 38.67
CA ILE A 518 -58.36 -29.99 37.55
C ILE A 518 -57.08 -29.43 36.92
N LYS A 519 -56.91 -29.63 35.61
CA LYS A 519 -55.69 -29.25 34.85
C LYS A 519 -55.90 -28.18 33.79
#